data_AF-A0A4S4DKX3-F1
#
_entry.id   AF-A0A4S4DKX3-F1
#
_cell.length_a   1.000
_cell.length_b   1.000
_cell.length_c   1.000
_cell.angle_alpha   90.00
_cell.angle_beta   90.00
_cell.angle_gamma   90.00
#
_symmetry.space_group_name_H-M   'P 1'
#
loop_
_entity.id
_entity.type
_entity.pdbx_description
1 polymer ?
#
loop_
_entity_poly.entity_id
_entity_poly.type
_entity_poly.pdbx_seq_one_letter_code
_entity_poly.pdbx_strand_id
1 'polypeptide(L)'
;MPTQKVYLLRRASPKRIEGPDGRNLQLHFRSRLSLPLFTGGKVEGEQGAAIHIVLLDVNTGHVVTSGPESTIKLNVVVLEGYFNNEDDEGWIEEEFESHVVKEREGKRPLLTGDLQVTLKEGVGTL
;
A
#
# COMPACT_ATOMS: atom_id res chain seq x y z
N MET A 1 -16.50 -13.54 24.09
CA MET A 1 -16.15 -12.85 22.83
C MET A 1 -14.77 -13.32 22.42
N PRO A 2 -14.58 -14.13 21.37
CA PRO A 2 -13.25 -14.56 21.01
C PRO A 2 -12.50 -13.38 20.38
N THR A 3 -11.46 -12.93 21.08
CA THR A 3 -10.51 -11.93 20.62
C THR A 3 -9.68 -12.54 19.50
N GLN A 4 -9.92 -12.11 18.26
CA GLN A 4 -9.09 -12.54 17.13
C GLN A 4 -7.79 -11.75 17.17
N LYS A 5 -6.72 -12.38 17.66
CA LYS A 5 -5.35 -11.88 17.55
C LYS A 5 -4.91 -12.05 16.10
N VAL A 6 -4.61 -10.95 15.42
CA VAL A 6 -3.99 -10.96 14.09
C VAL A 6 -2.51 -11.27 14.27
N TYR A 7 -2.06 -12.43 13.79
CA TYR A 7 -0.65 -12.73 13.65
C TYR A 7 -0.09 -11.91 12.49
N LEU A 8 0.99 -11.15 12.72
CA LEU A 8 1.74 -10.50 11.66
C LEU A 8 2.39 -11.61 10.81
N LEU A 9 1.76 -11.99 9.70
CA LEU A 9 2.42 -12.84 8.71
C LEU A 9 3.68 -12.13 8.23
N ARG A 10 4.79 -12.86 8.33
CA ARG A 10 6.12 -12.54 7.85
C ARG A 10 6.01 -11.96 6.43
N ARG A 11 6.20 -10.65 6.33
CA ARG A 11 5.95 -9.85 5.11
C ARG A 11 6.81 -10.38 3.96
N ALA A 12 6.17 -10.67 2.82
CA ALA A 12 6.86 -10.77 1.54
C ALA A 12 7.56 -9.44 1.23
N SER A 13 8.66 -9.49 0.47
CA SER A 13 9.32 -8.28 -0.04
C SER A 13 8.32 -7.44 -0.85
N PRO A 14 8.36 -6.09 -0.77
CA PRO A 14 7.52 -5.25 -1.61
C PRO A 14 7.65 -5.64 -3.08
N LYS A 15 6.52 -5.80 -3.78
CA LYS A 15 6.55 -6.18 -5.19
C LYS A 15 7.29 -5.10 -5.99
N ARG A 16 8.11 -5.56 -6.94
CA ARG A 16 8.92 -4.73 -7.84
C ARG A 16 8.04 -4.33 -9.02
N ILE A 17 8.08 -3.07 -9.42
CA ILE A 17 7.39 -2.53 -10.59
C ILE A 17 8.46 -2.34 -11.67
N GLU A 18 8.24 -2.90 -12.85
CA GLU A 18 9.13 -2.67 -13.98
C GLU A 18 8.88 -1.26 -14.54
N GLY A 19 9.91 -0.41 -14.49
CA GLY A 19 9.89 0.91 -15.11
C GLY A 19 10.23 0.84 -16.60
N PRO A 20 9.85 1.86 -17.39
CA PRO A 20 9.96 1.86 -18.85
C PRO A 20 11.40 1.74 -19.39
N ASP A 21 12.40 1.92 -18.54
CA ASP A 21 13.83 1.85 -18.89
C ASP A 21 14.55 0.63 -18.26
N GLY A 22 13.80 -0.39 -17.83
CA GLY A 22 14.35 -1.51 -17.04
C GLY A 22 14.68 -1.13 -15.59
N ARG A 23 14.24 0.06 -15.14
CA ARG A 23 14.31 0.49 -13.75
C ARG A 23 13.48 -0.45 -12.90
N ASN A 24 13.99 -0.78 -11.72
CA ASN A 24 13.28 -1.65 -10.81
C ASN A 24 12.70 -0.83 -9.68
N LEU A 25 11.39 -0.62 -9.68
CA LEU A 25 10.75 0.39 -8.83
C LEU A 25 10.04 -0.25 -7.63
N GLN A 26 10.06 0.42 -6.48
CA GLN A 26 9.30 0.00 -5.29
C GLN A 26 8.72 1.18 -4.53
N LEU A 27 7.51 1.01 -4.00
CA LEU A 27 6.91 1.93 -3.04
C LEU A 27 7.32 1.55 -1.62
N HIS A 28 7.78 2.54 -0.86
CA HIS A 28 8.23 2.36 0.51
C HIS A 28 7.52 3.34 1.44
N PHE A 29 7.02 2.84 2.57
CA PHE A 29 6.59 3.68 3.68
C PHE A 29 7.83 4.14 4.46
N ARG A 30 8.03 5.45 4.57
CA ARG A 30 9.05 6.05 5.46
C ARG A 30 8.51 6.31 6.86
N SER A 31 7.21 6.48 7.00
CA SER A 31 6.53 6.59 8.29
C SER A 31 6.18 5.21 8.84
N ARG A 32 6.19 5.08 10.17
CA ARG A 32 5.58 3.92 10.84
C ARG A 32 4.06 4.08 10.83
N LEU A 33 3.35 3.02 10.46
CA LEU A 33 1.89 2.99 10.46
C LEU A 33 1.36 2.76 11.89
N SER A 34 0.26 3.43 12.24
CA SER A 34 -0.47 3.15 13.47
C SER A 34 -1.18 1.80 13.34
N LEU A 35 -0.64 0.77 13.99
CA LEU A 35 -1.15 -0.60 13.96
C LEU A 35 -1.42 -1.12 15.38
N PRO A 36 -2.39 -2.04 15.56
CA PRO A 36 -3.24 -2.67 14.54
C PRO A 36 -4.32 -1.73 14.00
N LEU A 37 -4.61 -1.85 12.70
CA LEU A 37 -5.70 -1.12 12.03
C LEU A 37 -6.93 -2.00 11.92
N PHE A 38 -8.09 -1.50 12.36
CA PHE A 38 -9.36 -2.23 12.33
C PHE A 38 -10.34 -1.58 11.35
N THR A 39 -11.39 -2.31 10.96
CA THR A 39 -12.45 -1.77 10.09
C THR A 39 -13.09 -0.52 10.70
N GLY A 40 -13.23 0.53 9.87
CA GLY A 40 -13.66 1.86 10.28
C GLY A 40 -12.56 2.69 10.97
N GLY A 41 -11.36 2.14 11.12
CA GLY A 41 -10.19 2.83 11.67
C GLY A 41 -9.61 3.83 10.67
N LYS A 42 -8.90 4.83 11.19
CA LYS A 42 -8.23 5.85 10.39
C LYS A 42 -6.88 5.34 9.92
N VAL A 43 -6.58 5.50 8.62
CA VAL A 43 -5.25 5.25 8.07
C VAL A 43 -4.36 6.43 8.44
N GLU A 44 -3.43 6.20 9.36
CA GLU A 44 -2.49 7.23 9.82
C GLU A 44 -1.20 6.62 10.36
N GLY A 45 -0.18 7.46 10.54
CA GLY A 45 1.08 7.10 11.16
C GLY A 45 0.98 7.02 12.69
N GLU A 46 2.02 6.45 13.32
CA GLU A 46 2.12 6.39 14.78
C GLU A 46 1.88 7.77 15.42
N GLN A 47 1.10 7.80 16.50
CA GLN A 47 0.73 9.04 17.22
C GLN A 47 0.01 10.09 16.34
N GLY A 48 -0.66 9.67 15.26
CA GLY A 48 -1.38 10.55 14.34
C GLY A 48 -0.47 11.27 13.34
N ALA A 49 0.79 10.84 13.19
CA ALA A 49 1.71 11.39 12.21
C ALA A 49 1.24 11.12 10.76
N ALA A 50 1.73 11.92 9.82
CA ALA A 50 1.47 11.72 8.40
C ALA A 50 2.19 10.46 7.87
N ILE A 51 1.64 9.83 6.83
CA ILE A 51 2.25 8.66 6.20
C ILE A 51 3.03 9.10 4.96
N HIS A 52 4.35 9.06 5.04
CA HIS A 52 5.21 9.36 3.90
C HIS A 52 5.48 8.10 3.07
N ILE A 53 5.22 8.21 1.77
CA ILE A 53 5.44 7.17 0.76
C ILE A 53 6.48 7.68 -0.23
N VAL A 54 7.45 6.85 -0.57
CA VAL A 54 8.46 7.16 -1.60
C VAL A 54 8.53 6.08 -2.65
N LEU A 55 8.70 6.48 -3.91
CA LEU A 55 9.04 5.61 -5.03
C LEU A 55 10.56 5.54 -5.18
N LEU A 56 11.13 4.36 -4.99
CA LEU A 56 12.57 4.12 -5.11
C LEU A 56 12.89 3.34 -6.37
N ASP A 57 14.01 3.65 -7.01
CA ASP A 57 14.69 2.74 -7.91
C ASP A 57 15.60 1.82 -7.07
N VAL A 58 15.25 0.54 -7.00
CA VAL A 58 15.95 -0.51 -6.25
C VAL A 58 17.37 -0.71 -6.77
N ASN A 59 17.62 -0.44 -8.06
CA ASN A 59 18.96 -0.62 -8.63
C ASN A 59 19.95 0.43 -8.07
N THR A 60 19.47 1.64 -7.77
CA THR A 60 20.31 2.76 -7.30
C THR A 60 20.09 3.11 -5.83
N GLY A 61 18.97 2.70 -5.24
CA GLY A 61 18.52 3.09 -3.91
C GLY A 61 17.99 4.53 -3.82
N HIS A 62 17.87 5.24 -4.94
CA HIS A 62 17.44 6.64 -4.97
C HIS A 62 15.94 6.79 -5.21
N VAL A 63 15.39 7.92 -4.74
CA VAL A 63 14.01 8.32 -5.06
C VAL A 63 13.93 8.65 -6.55
N VAL A 64 12.88 8.16 -7.20
CA VAL A 64 12.58 8.49 -8.58
C VAL A 64 11.90 9.85 -8.63
N THR A 65 12.67 10.89 -8.95
CA THR A 65 12.19 12.29 -8.90
C THR A 65 11.60 12.80 -10.22
N SER A 66 11.69 12.03 -11.30
CA SER A 66 11.24 12.44 -12.63
C SER A 66 10.61 11.27 -13.40
N GLY A 67 9.86 11.62 -14.46
CA GLY A 67 9.12 10.66 -15.26
C GLY A 67 7.68 10.46 -14.77
N PRO A 68 6.82 9.80 -15.57
CA PRO A 68 5.41 9.66 -15.24
C PRO A 68 5.18 8.90 -13.92
N GLU A 69 6.05 7.96 -13.58
CA GLU A 69 5.96 7.16 -12.34
C GLU A 69 6.12 8.03 -11.09
N SER A 70 6.94 9.09 -11.18
CA SER A 70 7.18 10.02 -10.08
C SER A 70 5.97 10.89 -9.71
N THR A 71 4.93 10.87 -10.55
CA THR A 71 3.70 11.68 -10.42
C THR A 71 2.41 10.86 -10.32
N ILE A 72 2.52 9.55 -10.10
CA ILE A 72 1.37 8.64 -10.11
C ILE A 72 0.44 8.87 -8.91
N LYS A 73 -0.85 8.60 -9.13
CA LYS A 73 -1.87 8.56 -8.08
C LYS A 73 -1.97 7.15 -7.51
N LEU A 74 -1.88 7.04 -6.19
CA LEU A 74 -1.99 5.80 -5.44
C LEU A 74 -3.29 5.79 -4.64
N ASN A 75 -3.90 4.60 -4.54
CA ASN A 75 -5.07 4.36 -3.71
C ASN A 75 -4.73 3.35 -2.61
N VAL A 76 -5.24 3.57 -1.41
CA VAL A 76 -5.21 2.60 -0.32
C VAL A 76 -6.46 1.74 -0.41
N VAL A 77 -6.28 0.43 -0.53
CA VAL A 77 -7.36 -0.55 -0.62
C VAL A 77 -7.25 -1.60 0.47
N VAL A 78 -8.36 -2.24 0.80
CA VAL A 78 -8.41 -3.40 1.71
C VAL A 78 -8.48 -4.67 0.87
N LEU A 79 -7.63 -5.64 1.18
CA LEU A 79 -7.61 -6.95 0.54
C LEU A 79 -8.15 -8.02 1.49
N GLU A 80 -8.65 -9.12 0.93
CA GLU A 80 -9.03 -10.30 1.70
C GLU A 80 -7.83 -10.87 2.48
N GLY A 81 -8.05 -11.33 3.71
CA GLY A 81 -6.95 -11.67 4.63
C GLY A 81 -6.11 -12.87 4.24
N TYR A 82 -6.61 -13.72 3.32
CA TYR A 82 -5.88 -14.84 2.73
C TYR A 82 -5.24 -14.48 1.39
N PHE A 83 -5.39 -13.24 0.91
CA PHE A 83 -4.71 -12.78 -0.29
C PHE A 83 -3.21 -12.76 -0.04
N ASN A 84 -2.51 -13.75 -0.61
CA ASN A 84 -1.08 -13.80 -0.67
C ASN A 84 -0.69 -14.44 -2.00
N ASN A 85 0.60 -14.35 -2.32
CA ASN A 85 1.14 -14.96 -3.51
C ASN A 85 2.31 -15.82 -3.03
N GLU A 86 1.99 -17.00 -2.48
CA GLU A 86 2.98 -17.95 -1.96
C GLU A 86 3.82 -18.59 -3.07
N ASP A 87 3.33 -18.56 -4.31
CA ASP A 87 3.91 -19.32 -5.44
C ASP A 87 4.85 -18.49 -6.35
N ASP A 88 5.32 -17.32 -5.91
CA ASP A 88 6.27 -16.42 -6.61
C ASP A 88 5.85 -15.91 -8.01
N GLU A 89 4.80 -16.44 -8.64
CA GLU A 89 4.33 -16.08 -9.98
C GLU A 89 3.68 -14.69 -10.09
N GLY A 90 3.41 -14.03 -8.96
CA GLY A 90 2.72 -12.74 -8.97
C GLY A 90 1.23 -12.89 -9.31
N TRP A 91 0.52 -11.78 -9.30
CA TRP A 91 -0.92 -11.73 -9.61
C TRP A 91 -1.11 -10.81 -10.80
N ILE A 92 -2.10 -11.11 -11.63
CA ILE A 92 -2.58 -10.20 -12.66
C ILE A 92 -3.53 -9.16 -12.05
N GLU A 93 -3.80 -8.08 -12.80
CA GLU A 93 -4.65 -6.98 -12.33
C GLU A 93 -6.04 -7.49 -11.91
N GLU A 94 -6.66 -8.34 -12.72
CA GLU A 94 -8.00 -8.86 -12.47
C GLU A 94 -8.06 -9.72 -11.19
N GLU A 95 -7.00 -10.49 -10.93
CA GLU A 95 -6.89 -11.28 -9.71
C GLU A 95 -6.81 -10.37 -8.49
N PHE A 96 -5.94 -9.37 -8.52
CA PHE A 96 -5.83 -8.40 -7.43
C PHE A 96 -7.15 -7.66 -7.19
N GLU A 97 -7.78 -7.16 -8.25
CA GLU A 97 -9.04 -6.43 -8.18
C GLU A 97 -10.17 -7.29 -7.61
N SER A 98 -10.19 -8.59 -7.92
CA SER A 98 -11.21 -9.51 -7.39
C SER A 98 -11.12 -9.70 -5.87
N HIS A 99 -9.92 -9.51 -5.28
CA HIS A 99 -9.67 -9.60 -3.84
C HIS A 99 -9.82 -8.27 -3.09
N VAL A 100 -10.11 -7.16 -3.80
CA VAL A 100 -10.39 -5.87 -3.15
C VAL A 100 -11.73 -5.95 -2.43
N VAL A 101 -11.69 -5.82 -1.11
CA VAL A 101 -12.88 -5.80 -0.26
C VAL A 101 -13.61 -4.47 -0.46
N LYS A 102 -14.87 -4.55 -0.88
CA LYS A 102 -15.74 -3.38 -1.08
C LYS A 102 -16.59 -3.09 0.15
N GLU A 103 -16.89 -1.82 0.35
CA GLU A 103 -17.79 -1.39 1.43
C GLU A 103 -19.19 -1.95 1.20
N ARG A 104 -19.89 -2.25 2.30
CA ARG A 104 -21.27 -2.74 2.24
C ARG A 104 -22.22 -1.56 2.37
N GLU A 105 -23.27 -1.57 1.54
CA GLU A 105 -24.31 -0.55 1.59
C GLU A 105 -24.90 -0.44 3.01
N GLY A 106 -25.05 0.79 3.49
CA GLY A 106 -25.56 1.08 4.83
C GLY A 106 -24.65 0.68 5.99
N LYS A 107 -23.38 0.32 5.75
CA LYS A 107 -22.37 0.06 6.79
C LYS A 107 -21.33 1.16 6.84
N ARG A 108 -20.60 1.21 7.96
CA ARG A 108 -19.46 2.13 8.11
C ARG A 108 -18.39 1.84 7.03
N PRO A 109 -17.61 2.87 6.64
CA PRO A 109 -16.48 2.69 5.74
C PRO A 109 -15.51 1.62 6.23
N LEU A 110 -14.83 0.96 5.30
CA LEU A 110 -13.82 -0.05 5.64
C LEU A 110 -12.62 0.61 6.33
N LEU A 111 -12.21 1.77 5.83
CA LEU A 111 -11.14 2.62 6.35
C LEU A 111 -11.62 4.08 6.33
N THR A 112 -11.00 4.92 7.15
CA THR A 112 -11.25 6.37 7.19
C THR A 112 -9.94 7.15 7.08
N GLY A 113 -10.03 8.47 6.88
CA GLY A 113 -8.88 9.34 6.62
C GLY A 113 -8.59 9.50 5.14
N ASP A 114 -7.39 9.97 4.81
CA ASP A 114 -6.94 10.09 3.43
C ASP A 114 -6.53 8.72 2.88
N LEU A 115 -7.22 8.27 1.83
CA LEU A 115 -7.02 6.96 1.20
C LEU A 115 -6.43 7.08 -0.21
N GLN A 116 -6.01 8.28 -0.59
CA GLN A 116 -5.48 8.56 -1.90
C GLN A 116 -4.37 9.59 -1.80
N VAL A 117 -3.25 9.31 -2.48
CA VAL A 117 -2.10 10.20 -2.53
C VAL A 117 -1.61 10.31 -3.95
N THR A 118 -1.20 11.51 -4.34
CA THR A 118 -0.48 11.73 -5.60
C THR A 118 0.98 11.94 -5.28
N LEU A 119 1.85 11.15 -5.91
CA LEU A 119 3.29 11.37 -5.81
C LEU A 119 3.65 12.70 -6.50
N LYS A 120 4.62 13.40 -5.93
CA LYS A 120 5.29 14.55 -6.54
C LYS A 120 6.78 14.32 -6.39
N GLU A 121 7.48 14.24 -7.52
CA GLU A 121 8.91 13.90 -7.54
C GLU A 121 9.20 12.60 -6.77
N GLY A 122 8.29 11.61 -6.89
CA GLY A 122 8.41 10.31 -6.26
C GLY A 122 8.04 10.28 -4.78
N VAL A 123 7.55 11.39 -4.20
CA VAL A 123 7.19 11.49 -2.78
C VAL A 123 5.69 11.81 -2.64
N GLY A 124 5.02 11.04 -1.79
CA GLY A 124 3.62 11.22 -1.43
C GLY A 124 3.46 11.31 0.08
N THR A 125 2.45 12.05 0.53
CA THR A 125 2.02 12.06 1.94
C THR A 125 0.52 11.87 2.01
N LEU A 126 0.08 10.88 2.81
CA LEU A 126 -1.29 10.75 3.30
C LEU A 126 -1.40 11.46 4.64
#